data_AF-A0A3D2SN22-F1
#
_entry.id   AF-A0A3D2SN22-F1
#
_cell.length_a   1.000
_cell.length_b   1.000
_cell.length_c   1.000
_cell.angle_alpha   90.00
_cell.angle_beta   90.00
_cell.angle_gamma   90.00
#
_symmetry.space_group_name_H-M   'P 1'
#
loop_
_entity.id
_entity.type
_entity.pdbx_description
1 polymer ?
#
loop_
_entity_poly.entity_id
_entity_poly.type
_entity_poly.pdbx_seq_one_letter_code
_entity_poly.pdbx_strand_id
1 'polypeptide(L)'
;MNSILTEELREDFFIRLYFGNSNDFYNKGIKRAFLDFSRTLKIYDDNRKKYKYNSENFLLDSLTELINKEISNQEKFDYYHKNICETLIIHWNELKLGQSQKWINMTLKYWLLFGEKRIHGIEKNAKYFHIPIDRYVQKGMFKEKNPKAWSKIDNYESYMSYQIQHRNKQTGNFPIIDEFNFFNVFCLSNNKPKEE
;
A
#
# COMPACT_ATOMS: atom_id res chain seq x y z
N MET A 1 32.70 -13.33 -10.52
CA MET A 1 33.14 -11.93 -10.37
C MET A 1 32.31 -11.30 -9.27
N ASN A 2 32.94 -10.68 -8.28
CA ASN A 2 32.19 -9.84 -7.34
C ASN A 2 31.73 -8.59 -8.10
N SER A 3 30.43 -8.33 -8.07
CA SER A 3 29.86 -7.12 -8.64
C SER A 3 30.48 -5.89 -7.96
N ILE A 4 30.90 -4.90 -8.74
CA ILE A 4 31.40 -3.62 -8.23
C ILE A 4 30.31 -2.89 -7.44
N LEU A 5 29.06 -3.05 -7.86
CA LEU A 5 27.89 -2.50 -7.18
C LEU A 5 27.32 -3.56 -6.24
N THR A 6 27.31 -3.28 -4.94
CA THR A 6 26.69 -4.16 -3.93
C THR A 6 25.17 -4.07 -4.00
N GLU A 7 24.46 -5.09 -3.52
CA GLU A 7 22.99 -5.04 -3.45
C GLU A 7 22.48 -3.92 -2.55
N GLU A 8 23.13 -3.67 -1.41
CA GLU A 8 22.76 -2.57 -0.51
C GLU A 8 22.89 -1.20 -1.20
N LEU A 9 23.96 -1.00 -1.99
CA LEU A 9 24.15 0.24 -2.74
C LEU A 9 23.12 0.39 -3.87
N ARG A 10 22.75 -0.70 -4.55
CA ARG A 10 21.63 -0.70 -5.53
C ARG A 10 20.32 -0.30 -4.88
N GLU A 11 20.01 -0.94 -3.76
CA GLU A 11 18.78 -0.73 -3.02
C GLU A 11 18.65 0.72 -2.55
N ASP A 12 19.68 1.26 -1.90
CA ASP A 12 19.71 2.66 -1.47
C ASP A 12 19.53 3.62 -2.64
N PHE A 13 20.19 3.35 -3.77
CA PHE A 13 20.05 4.18 -4.97
C PHE A 13 18.62 4.16 -5.52
N PHE A 14 18.01 2.97 -5.68
CA PHE A 14 16.64 2.87 -6.18
C PHE A 14 15.61 3.46 -5.22
N ILE A 15 15.79 3.29 -3.91
CA ILE A 15 14.96 3.93 -2.89
C ILE A 15 15.07 5.45 -3.01
N ARG A 16 16.28 6.00 -3.13
CA ARG A 16 16.47 7.46 -3.26
C ARG A 16 15.91 8.00 -4.57
N LEU A 17 16.02 7.25 -5.66
CA LEU A 17 15.47 7.61 -6.97
C LEU A 17 13.94 7.67 -6.93
N TYR A 18 13.29 6.68 -6.30
CA TYR A 18 11.83 6.58 -6.30
C TYR A 18 11.14 7.41 -5.21
N PHE A 19 11.74 7.52 -4.03
CA PHE A 19 11.17 8.19 -2.85
C PHE A 19 11.82 9.54 -2.50
N GLY A 20 12.88 9.94 -3.21
CA GLY A 20 13.64 11.18 -2.95
C GLY A 20 14.82 10.98 -2.00
N ASN A 21 15.56 12.05 -1.70
CA ASN A 21 16.87 11.98 -1.04
C ASN A 21 16.88 12.11 0.50
N SER A 22 15.75 12.41 1.15
CA SER A 22 15.64 12.51 2.62
C SER A 22 15.83 11.16 3.34
N ASN A 23 16.20 11.13 4.62
CA ASN A 23 16.24 9.88 5.41
C ASN A 23 14.96 9.65 6.24
N ASP A 24 13.93 10.48 6.08
CA ASP A 24 12.62 10.33 6.73
C ASP A 24 11.74 9.29 5.99
N PHE A 25 12.05 8.02 6.17
CA PHE A 25 11.40 6.90 5.46
C PHE A 25 9.91 6.76 5.80
N TYR A 26 9.52 7.04 7.05
CA TYR A 26 8.13 6.98 7.48
C TYR A 26 7.26 7.94 6.64
N ASN A 27 7.59 9.23 6.62
CA ASN A 27 6.82 10.21 5.84
C ASN A 27 6.96 10.00 4.33
N LYS A 28 8.09 9.48 3.85
CA LYS A 28 8.26 9.17 2.42
C LYS A 28 7.26 8.14 1.92
N GLY A 29 7.06 7.06 2.67
CA GLY A 29 6.05 6.03 2.33
C GLY A 29 4.66 6.63 2.23
N ILE A 30 4.27 7.41 3.25
CA ILE A 30 2.97 8.09 3.32
C ILE A 30 2.77 9.06 2.14
N LYS A 31 3.75 9.95 1.91
CA LYS A 31 3.68 10.96 0.84
C LYS A 31 3.68 10.33 -0.55
N ARG A 32 4.43 9.24 -0.74
CA ARG A 32 4.44 8.50 -2.02
C ARG A 32 3.10 7.83 -2.26
N ALA A 33 2.55 7.15 -1.25
CA ALA A 33 1.23 6.52 -1.33
C ALA A 33 0.11 7.52 -1.66
N PHE A 34 0.17 8.75 -1.12
CA PHE A 34 -0.78 9.81 -1.46
C PHE A 34 -0.83 10.11 -2.97
N LEU A 35 0.34 10.11 -3.64
CA LEU A 35 0.41 10.39 -5.09
C LEU A 35 -0.36 9.36 -5.92
N ASP A 36 -0.48 8.11 -5.45
CA ASP A 36 -1.12 7.02 -6.18
C ASP A 36 -2.64 7.20 -6.34
N PHE A 37 -3.28 8.04 -5.53
CA PHE A 37 -4.71 8.34 -5.66
C PHE A 37 -5.03 9.83 -5.76
N SER A 38 -4.09 10.71 -5.45
CA SER A 38 -4.28 12.18 -5.41
C SER A 38 -4.94 12.76 -6.65
N ARG A 39 -4.69 12.20 -7.84
CA ARG A 39 -5.30 12.63 -9.11
C ARG A 39 -6.80 12.34 -9.20
N THR A 40 -7.29 11.43 -8.37
CA THR A 40 -8.71 11.03 -8.29
C THR A 40 -9.44 11.68 -7.13
N LEU A 41 -8.71 12.37 -6.24
CA LEU A 41 -9.27 13.12 -5.13
C LEU A 41 -9.74 14.47 -5.68
N LYS A 42 -11.07 14.64 -5.73
CA LYS A 42 -11.70 15.91 -6.09
C LYS A 42 -11.80 16.75 -4.83
N ILE A 43 -11.27 17.96 -4.91
CA ILE A 43 -11.21 18.87 -3.78
C ILE A 43 -11.98 20.12 -4.18
N TYR A 44 -12.91 20.50 -3.32
CA TYR A 44 -13.87 21.56 -3.57
C TYR A 44 -13.55 22.81 -2.74
N ASP A 45 -12.64 22.71 -1.76
CA ASP A 45 -12.24 23.83 -0.91
C ASP A 45 -10.74 24.14 -0.95
N ASP A 46 -10.37 25.33 -0.44
CA ASP A 46 -8.98 25.77 -0.36
C ASP A 46 -8.19 25.14 0.82
N ASN A 47 -8.83 24.30 1.64
CA ASN A 47 -8.24 23.70 2.83
C ASN A 47 -7.44 22.42 2.55
N ARG A 48 -7.32 22.00 1.28
CA ARG A 48 -6.53 20.82 0.86
C ARG A 48 -5.26 20.60 1.65
N LYS A 49 -4.45 21.66 1.79
CA LYS A 49 -3.13 21.58 2.43
C LYS A 49 -3.24 21.20 3.91
N LYS A 50 -4.24 21.77 4.61
CA LYS A 50 -4.53 21.50 6.02
C LYS A 50 -5.05 20.07 6.20
N TYR A 51 -6.05 19.66 5.42
CA TYR A 51 -6.59 18.29 5.52
C TYR A 51 -5.55 17.23 5.18
N LYS A 52 -4.74 17.48 4.15
CA LYS A 52 -3.62 16.61 3.79
C LYS A 52 -2.64 16.49 4.94
N TYR A 53 -2.18 17.61 5.50
CA TYR A 53 -1.22 17.61 6.61
C TYR A 53 -1.75 16.86 7.83
N ASN A 54 -3.00 17.13 8.23
CA ASN A 54 -3.63 16.45 9.36
C ASN A 54 -3.80 14.95 9.11
N SER A 55 -4.18 14.56 7.89
CA SER A 55 -4.33 13.15 7.51
C SER A 55 -2.99 12.42 7.45
N GLU A 56 -1.93 13.08 6.96
CA GLU A 56 -0.56 12.56 6.95
C GLU A 56 -0.06 12.28 8.37
N ASN A 57 -0.24 13.23 9.30
CA ASN A 57 0.15 13.05 10.70
C ASN A 57 -0.67 11.94 11.39
N PHE A 58 -1.99 11.95 11.21
CA PHE A 58 -2.85 10.88 11.74
C PHE A 58 -2.41 9.50 11.24
N LEU A 59 -2.09 9.39 9.94
CA LEU A 59 -1.65 8.13 9.36
C LEU A 59 -0.28 7.71 9.87
N LEU A 60 0.64 8.65 10.05
CA LEU A 60 1.95 8.40 10.64
C LEU A 60 1.81 7.80 12.05
N ASP A 61 1.03 8.44 12.92
CA ASP A 61 0.81 7.98 14.29
C ASP A 61 0.13 6.59 14.29
N SER A 62 -0.97 6.47 13.54
CA SER A 62 -1.78 5.24 13.50
C SER A 62 -1.02 4.03 12.96
N LEU A 63 -0.24 4.22 11.88
CA LEU A 63 0.51 3.10 11.29
C LEU A 63 1.77 2.78 12.08
N THR A 64 2.41 3.78 12.71
CA THR A 64 3.53 3.52 13.62
C THR A 64 3.06 2.72 14.84
N GLU A 65 1.90 3.04 15.40
CA GLU A 65 1.27 2.20 16.43
C GLU A 65 0.98 0.80 15.88
N LEU A 66 0.33 0.70 14.71
CA LEU A 66 -0.08 -0.57 14.10
C LEU A 66 1.09 -1.53 13.88
N ILE A 67 2.25 -1.06 13.41
CA ILE A 67 3.41 -1.95 13.16
C ILE A 67 4.09 -2.40 14.45
N ASN A 68 4.04 -1.58 15.51
CA ASN A 68 4.67 -1.91 16.80
C ASN A 68 3.75 -2.74 17.72
N LYS A 69 2.43 -2.66 17.51
CA LYS A 69 1.42 -3.37 18.29
C LYS A 69 1.49 -4.89 18.14
N GLU A 70 1.09 -5.62 19.17
CA GLU A 70 0.88 -7.06 19.05
C GLU A 70 -0.49 -7.36 18.44
N ILE A 71 -0.49 -7.89 17.22
CA ILE A 71 -1.69 -8.31 16.51
C ILE A 71 -1.76 -9.84 16.54
N SER A 72 -2.76 -10.36 17.27
CA SER A 72 -2.86 -11.81 17.51
C SER A 72 -3.38 -12.59 16.29
N ASN A 73 -4.14 -11.97 15.40
CA ASN A 73 -4.75 -12.63 14.24
C ASN A 73 -5.17 -11.62 13.16
N GLN A 74 -5.59 -12.14 12.01
CA GLN A 74 -6.02 -11.37 10.85
C GLN A 74 -7.26 -10.50 11.14
N GLU A 75 -8.23 -11.00 11.90
CA GLU A 75 -9.46 -10.26 12.21
C GLU A 75 -9.17 -8.95 12.97
N LYS A 76 -8.22 -8.98 13.91
CA LYS A 76 -7.77 -7.77 14.61
C LYS A 76 -7.09 -6.78 13.66
N PHE A 77 -6.27 -7.27 12.72
CA PHE A 77 -5.68 -6.41 11.71
C PHE A 77 -6.76 -5.76 10.83
N ASP A 78 -7.70 -6.56 10.34
CA ASP A 78 -8.81 -6.12 9.49
C ASP A 78 -9.65 -5.03 10.20
N TYR A 79 -9.87 -5.18 11.51
CA TYR A 79 -10.54 -4.19 12.36
C TYR A 79 -9.76 -2.87 12.46
N TYR A 80 -8.46 -2.91 12.82
CA TYR A 80 -7.65 -1.69 12.89
C TYR A 80 -7.55 -0.99 11.54
N HIS A 81 -7.32 -1.75 10.46
CA HIS A 81 -7.27 -1.21 9.11
C HIS A 81 -8.59 -0.51 8.74
N LYS A 82 -9.75 -1.10 9.05
CA LYS A 82 -11.07 -0.49 8.84
C LYS A 82 -11.21 0.83 9.62
N ASN A 83 -10.87 0.82 10.91
CA ASN A 83 -10.98 2.00 11.76
C ASN A 83 -10.09 3.17 11.28
N ILE A 84 -8.88 2.87 10.79
CA ILE A 84 -8.00 3.90 10.22
C ILE A 84 -8.60 4.46 8.92
N CYS A 85 -9.17 3.61 8.07
CA CYS A 85 -9.86 4.05 6.85
C CYS A 85 -11.01 5.01 7.16
N GLU A 86 -11.86 4.65 8.12
CA GLU A 86 -13.04 5.43 8.51
C GLU A 86 -12.64 6.75 9.17
N THR A 87 -11.64 6.73 10.06
CA THR A 87 -11.11 7.94 10.69
C THR A 87 -10.48 8.90 9.68
N LEU A 88 -9.77 8.39 8.66
CA LEU A 88 -9.25 9.23 7.56
C LEU A 88 -10.37 9.98 6.84
N ILE A 89 -11.51 9.33 6.58
CA ILE A 89 -12.67 9.97 5.93
C ILE A 89 -13.29 11.01 6.86
N ILE A 90 -13.32 10.78 8.18
CA ILE A 90 -13.78 11.79 9.13
C ILE A 90 -12.86 13.02 9.12
N HIS A 91 -11.54 12.82 9.08
CA HIS A 91 -10.56 13.91 9.02
C HIS A 91 -10.57 14.65 7.69
N TRP A 92 -10.86 13.95 6.59
CA TRP A 92 -10.94 14.51 5.25
C TRP A 92 -12.09 13.87 4.47
N ASN A 93 -13.28 14.47 4.61
CA ASN A 93 -14.56 13.94 4.08
C ASN A 93 -14.61 13.80 2.55
N GLU A 94 -13.70 14.43 1.80
CA GLU A 94 -13.58 14.26 0.36
C GLU A 94 -12.88 12.95 -0.03
N LEU A 95 -12.16 12.32 0.90
CA LEU A 95 -11.60 11.00 0.68
C LEU A 95 -12.72 9.97 0.54
N LYS A 96 -12.64 9.19 -0.53
CA LYS A 96 -13.43 7.97 -0.67
C LYS A 96 -12.76 6.83 0.06
N LEU A 97 -13.56 5.85 0.46
CA LEU A 97 -13.04 4.66 1.14
C LEU A 97 -11.90 3.96 0.38
N GLY A 98 -12.05 3.76 -0.93
CA GLY A 98 -11.00 3.20 -1.77
C GLY A 98 -9.71 4.03 -1.81
N GLN A 99 -9.78 5.33 -1.59
CA GLN A 99 -8.60 6.21 -1.48
C GLN A 99 -7.92 6.04 -0.12
N SER A 100 -8.69 6.01 0.96
CA SER A 100 -8.17 5.73 2.31
C SER A 100 -7.48 4.37 2.40
N GLN A 101 -8.13 3.31 1.87
CA GLN A 101 -7.56 1.96 1.77
C GLN A 101 -6.24 1.96 0.98
N LYS A 102 -6.24 2.63 -0.17
CA LYS A 102 -5.04 2.72 -1.01
C LYS A 102 -3.91 3.44 -0.30
N TRP A 103 -4.20 4.50 0.45
CA TRP A 103 -3.19 5.22 1.21
C TRP A 103 -2.52 4.31 2.24
N ILE A 104 -3.31 3.58 3.02
CA ILE A 104 -2.80 2.65 4.06
C ILE A 104 -2.00 1.52 3.41
N ASN A 105 -2.58 0.78 2.46
CA ASN A 105 -1.95 -0.39 1.86
C ASN A 105 -0.64 -0.05 1.14
N MET A 106 -0.63 1.05 0.37
CA MET A 106 0.58 1.47 -0.31
C MET A 106 1.64 1.97 0.67
N THR A 107 1.25 2.66 1.75
CA THR A 107 2.19 3.07 2.80
C THR A 107 2.85 1.86 3.45
N LEU A 108 2.07 0.88 3.91
CA LEU A 108 2.58 -0.34 4.54
C LEU A 108 3.47 -1.15 3.58
N LYS A 109 3.10 -1.25 2.30
CA LYS A 109 3.93 -1.88 1.27
C LYS A 109 5.26 -1.16 1.09
N TYR A 110 5.25 0.18 0.99
CA TYR A 110 6.48 0.95 0.83
C TYR A 110 7.37 0.90 2.07
N TRP A 111 6.78 0.92 3.27
CA TRP A 111 7.52 0.72 4.51
C TRP A 111 8.15 -0.67 4.57
N LEU A 112 7.44 -1.72 4.16
CA LEU A 112 7.99 -3.07 4.09
C LEU A 112 9.13 -3.16 3.06
N LEU A 113 9.02 -2.44 1.93
CA LEU A 113 10.10 -2.33 0.95
C LEU A 113 11.33 -1.60 1.50
N PHE A 114 11.15 -0.63 2.41
CA PHE A 114 12.28 0.01 3.11
C PHE A 114 12.97 -0.93 4.10
N GLY A 115 12.27 -1.98 4.54
CA GLY A 115 12.79 -3.02 5.42
C GLY A 115 12.96 -2.58 6.88
N GLU A 116 13.14 -3.57 7.75
CA GLU A 116 13.26 -3.43 9.21
C GLU A 116 14.40 -2.47 9.62
N LYS A 117 15.49 -2.41 8.84
CA LYS A 117 16.60 -1.47 9.08
C LYS A 117 16.18 0.00 9.06
N ARG A 118 15.14 0.35 8.29
CA ARG A 118 14.70 1.74 8.06
C ARG A 118 13.36 2.04 8.71
N ILE A 119 12.48 1.05 8.81
CA ILE A 119 11.19 1.12 9.50
C ILE A 119 11.15 0.02 10.54
N HIS A 120 11.47 0.36 11.79
CA HIS A 120 11.45 -0.60 12.88
C HIS A 120 10.03 -1.14 13.15
N GLY A 121 9.92 -2.45 13.34
CA GLY A 121 8.67 -3.16 13.63
C GLY A 121 7.84 -3.49 12.39
N ILE A 122 8.26 -3.11 11.18
CA ILE A 122 7.45 -3.28 9.97
C ILE A 122 7.14 -4.75 9.66
N GLU A 123 8.08 -5.65 9.96
CA GLU A 123 7.94 -7.07 9.66
C GLU A 123 7.02 -7.80 10.66
N LYS A 124 6.87 -7.27 11.88
CA LYS A 124 6.11 -7.92 12.98
C LYS A 124 4.69 -8.30 12.57
N ASN A 125 4.01 -7.38 11.89
CA ASN A 125 2.62 -7.55 11.47
C ASN A 125 2.46 -7.69 9.95
N ALA A 126 3.55 -7.75 9.18
CA ALA A 126 3.53 -7.81 7.72
C ALA A 126 2.74 -9.00 7.17
N LYS A 127 2.72 -10.13 7.90
CA LYS A 127 1.93 -11.32 7.54
C LYS A 127 0.43 -11.08 7.43
N TYR A 128 -0.08 -10.02 8.06
CA TYR A 128 -1.51 -9.66 8.04
C TYR A 128 -1.83 -8.53 7.06
N PHE A 129 -0.82 -7.92 6.42
CA PHE A 129 -1.04 -6.79 5.52
C PHE A 129 -1.93 -7.19 4.35
N HIS A 130 -2.88 -6.32 4.04
CA HIS A 130 -3.79 -6.51 2.92
C HIS A 130 -3.03 -6.32 1.60
N ILE A 131 -3.42 -7.08 0.58
CA ILE A 131 -2.87 -6.86 -0.76
C ILE A 131 -3.38 -5.54 -1.32
N PRO A 132 -2.52 -4.73 -1.95
CA PRO A 132 -2.96 -3.73 -2.90
C PRO A 132 -3.85 -4.35 -3.98
N ILE A 133 -5.00 -3.75 -4.26
CA ILE A 133 -5.94 -4.24 -5.28
C ILE A 133 -5.95 -3.30 -6.48
N ASP A 134 -4.78 -2.95 -6.98
CA ASP A 134 -4.69 -2.12 -8.18
C ASP A 134 -5.22 -2.85 -9.43
N ARG A 135 -5.21 -2.15 -10.56
CA ARG A 135 -5.73 -2.69 -11.82
C ARG A 135 -5.00 -3.96 -12.26
N TYR A 136 -3.70 -4.08 -12.00
CA TYR A 136 -2.92 -5.25 -12.38
C TYR A 136 -3.28 -6.44 -11.52
N VAL A 137 -3.39 -6.25 -10.20
CA VAL A 137 -3.84 -7.29 -9.27
C VAL A 137 -5.26 -7.74 -9.62
N GLN A 138 -6.20 -6.82 -9.84
CA GLN A 138 -7.58 -7.16 -10.24
C GLN A 138 -7.62 -7.99 -11.55
N LYS A 139 -6.83 -7.61 -12.56
CA LYS A 139 -6.77 -8.35 -13.82
C LYS A 139 -6.04 -9.69 -13.73
N GLY A 140 -4.89 -9.72 -13.08
CA GLY A 140 -4.02 -10.89 -13.07
C GLY A 140 -4.39 -11.88 -11.98
N MET A 141 -4.51 -11.43 -10.73
CA MET A 141 -4.83 -12.32 -9.61
C MET A 141 -6.32 -12.69 -9.59
N PHE A 142 -7.21 -11.76 -9.95
CA PHE A 142 -8.66 -11.97 -9.87
C PHE A 142 -9.34 -12.18 -11.23
N LYS A 143 -8.58 -12.12 -12.33
CA LYS A 143 -9.06 -12.38 -13.70
C LYS A 143 -10.24 -11.48 -14.11
N GLU A 144 -10.32 -10.28 -13.55
CA GLU A 144 -11.37 -9.33 -13.91
C GLU A 144 -11.15 -8.74 -15.31
N LYS A 145 -12.15 -8.86 -16.17
CA LYS A 145 -12.08 -8.28 -17.53
C LYS A 145 -12.07 -6.74 -17.49
N ASN A 146 -12.99 -6.17 -16.69
CA ASN A 146 -13.24 -4.73 -16.60
C ASN A 146 -13.19 -4.25 -15.14
N PRO A 147 -11.99 -4.18 -14.54
CA PRO A 147 -11.81 -3.80 -13.15
C PRO A 147 -12.32 -2.39 -12.84
N LYS A 148 -13.06 -2.23 -11.74
CA LYS A 148 -13.41 -0.91 -11.20
C LYS A 148 -12.15 -0.29 -10.59
N ALA A 149 -11.93 1.00 -10.86
CA ALA A 149 -10.80 1.70 -10.23
C ALA A 149 -10.90 1.59 -8.71
N TRP A 150 -9.82 1.14 -8.05
CA TRP A 150 -9.78 0.96 -6.59
C TRP A 150 -10.22 2.21 -5.84
N SER A 151 -9.78 3.40 -6.26
CA SER A 151 -10.20 4.68 -5.66
C SER A 151 -11.70 4.99 -5.76
N LYS A 152 -12.47 4.20 -6.54
CA LYS A 152 -13.94 4.29 -6.66
C LYS A 152 -14.68 3.23 -5.83
N ILE A 153 -13.99 2.38 -5.06
CA ILE A 153 -14.65 1.51 -4.09
C ILE A 153 -15.17 2.38 -2.94
N ASP A 154 -16.45 2.23 -2.63
CA ASP A 154 -17.23 3.10 -1.75
C ASP A 154 -17.65 2.42 -0.44
N ASN A 155 -17.62 1.10 -0.38
CA ASN A 155 -17.96 0.32 0.82
C ASN A 155 -16.87 -0.71 1.16
N TYR A 156 -16.72 -0.99 2.46
CA TYR A 156 -15.60 -1.79 2.97
C TYR A 156 -15.77 -3.27 2.65
N GLU A 157 -17.00 -3.76 2.57
CA GLU A 157 -17.31 -5.15 2.25
C GLU A 157 -16.86 -5.53 0.84
N SER A 158 -17.11 -4.67 -0.15
CA SER A 158 -16.63 -4.86 -1.52
C SER A 158 -15.11 -4.96 -1.56
N TYR A 159 -14.39 -4.13 -0.80
CA TYR A 159 -12.94 -4.23 -0.66
C TYR A 159 -12.51 -5.53 0.01
N MET A 160 -13.15 -5.90 1.12
CA MET A 160 -12.83 -7.11 1.87
C MET A 160 -13.07 -8.39 1.08
N SER A 161 -14.02 -8.39 0.14
CA SER A 161 -14.25 -9.53 -0.75
C SER A 161 -12.99 -9.94 -1.51
N TYR A 162 -12.16 -8.98 -1.96
CA TYR A 162 -10.87 -9.26 -2.59
C TYR A 162 -9.88 -9.91 -1.61
N GLN A 163 -9.81 -9.39 -0.39
CA GLN A 163 -8.89 -9.89 0.63
C GLN A 163 -9.25 -11.33 1.02
N ILE A 164 -10.54 -11.61 1.24
CA ILE A 164 -11.05 -12.95 1.54
C ILE A 164 -10.84 -13.90 0.36
N GLN A 165 -11.20 -13.48 -0.86
CA GLN A 165 -11.02 -14.29 -2.06
C GLN A 165 -9.55 -14.65 -2.29
N HIS A 166 -8.62 -13.73 -2.02
CA HIS A 166 -7.20 -14.01 -2.09
C HIS A 166 -6.77 -15.03 -1.02
N ARG A 167 -7.11 -14.80 0.26
CA ARG A 167 -6.75 -15.69 1.38
C ARG A 167 -7.28 -17.13 1.17
N ASN A 168 -8.47 -17.28 0.58
CA ASN A 168 -9.07 -18.57 0.27
C ASN A 168 -8.29 -19.39 -0.78
N LYS A 169 -7.35 -18.78 -1.52
CA LYS A 169 -6.49 -19.52 -2.46
C LYS A 169 -5.42 -20.36 -1.76
N GLN A 170 -5.15 -20.09 -0.48
CA GLN A 170 -4.21 -20.87 0.34
C GLN A 170 -2.87 -21.14 -0.37
N THR A 171 -2.25 -20.07 -0.88
CA THR A 171 -0.99 -20.12 -1.63
C THR A 171 0.20 -20.63 -0.81
N GLY A 172 0.08 -20.66 0.52
CA GLY A 172 1.16 -20.97 1.46
C GLY A 172 2.02 -19.76 1.83
N ASN A 173 1.80 -18.59 1.22
CA ASN A 173 2.50 -17.34 1.53
C ASN A 173 1.62 -16.36 2.31
N PHE A 174 2.24 -15.32 2.85
CA PHE A 174 1.51 -14.16 3.36
C PHE A 174 0.97 -13.30 2.21
N PRO A 175 -0.19 -12.63 2.38
CA PRO A 175 -0.83 -11.92 1.28
C PRO A 175 0.08 -10.89 0.60
N ILE A 176 0.81 -10.08 1.38
CA ILE A 176 1.71 -9.07 0.83
C ILE A 176 2.87 -9.68 0.03
N ILE A 177 3.35 -10.87 0.40
CA ILE A 177 4.42 -11.58 -0.32
C ILE A 177 3.89 -12.09 -1.68
N ASP A 178 2.66 -12.61 -1.71
CA ASP A 178 2.03 -13.00 -2.97
C ASP A 178 1.88 -11.81 -3.92
N GLU A 179 1.62 -10.61 -3.41
CA GLU A 179 1.53 -9.42 -4.24
C GLU A 179 2.89 -9.02 -4.84
N PHE A 180 3.98 -9.07 -4.05
CA PHE A 180 5.33 -8.85 -4.58
C PHE A 180 5.72 -9.89 -5.63
N ASN A 181 5.46 -11.17 -5.37
CA ASN A 181 5.71 -12.26 -6.31
C ASN A 181 4.89 -12.07 -7.59
N PHE A 182 3.61 -11.74 -7.45
CA PHE A 182 2.74 -11.45 -8.58
C PHE A 182 3.29 -10.30 -9.42
N PHE A 183 3.68 -9.18 -8.81
CA PHE A 183 4.20 -8.02 -9.54
C PHE A 183 5.47 -8.37 -10.33
N ASN A 184 6.39 -9.13 -9.72
CA ASN A 184 7.63 -9.55 -10.38
C ASN A 184 7.38 -10.48 -11.57
N VAL A 185 6.40 -11.40 -11.49
CA VAL A 185 6.09 -12.32 -12.60
C VAL A 185 5.21 -11.65 -13.67
N PHE A 186 4.17 -10.94 -13.24
CA PHE A 186 3.15 -10.38 -14.12
C PHE A 186 3.71 -9.26 -15.00
N CYS A 187 4.56 -8.38 -14.44
CA CYS A 187 5.21 -7.31 -15.20
C CYS A 187 6.19 -7.85 -16.26
N LEU A 188 6.84 -8.99 -16.00
CA LEU A 188 7.71 -9.64 -16.99
C LEU A 188 6.89 -10.26 -18.14
N SER A 189 5.76 -10.89 -17.83
CA SER A 189 4.92 -11.57 -18.84
C SER A 189 4.16 -10.63 -19.79
N ASN A 190 3.87 -9.38 -19.37
CA ASN A 190 3.13 -8.39 -20.16
C ASN A 190 4.00 -7.33 -20.84
N ASN A 191 5.32 -7.34 -20.59
CA ASN A 191 6.31 -6.54 -21.33
C ASN A 191 6.89 -7.33 -22.52
N LYS A 192 6.07 -8.08 -23.27
CA LYS A 192 6.51 -8.46 -24.61
C LYS A 192 6.67 -7.17 -25.41
N PRO A 193 7.85 -6.89 -26.00
CA PRO A 193 7.97 -5.78 -26.92
C PRO A 193 6.91 -5.95 -27.99
N LYS A 194 6.23 -4.86 -28.35
CA LYS A 194 5.52 -4.85 -29.63
C LYS A 194 6.60 -5.16 -30.67
N GLU A 195 6.50 -6.31 -31.31
CA GLU A 195 7.26 -6.58 -32.53
C GLU A 195 6.90 -5.46 -33.51
N GLU A 196 7.84 -4.55 -33.73
CA GLU A 196 7.88 -3.65 -34.89
C GLU A 196 8.67 -4.34 -36.00
#